data_AF-A0A924MA82-F1
#
_entry.id   AF-A0A924MA82-F1
#
_cell.length_a   1.000
_cell.length_b   1.000
_cell.length_c   1.000
_cell.angle_alpha   90.00
_cell.angle_beta   90.00
_cell.angle_gamma   90.00
#
_symmetry.space_group_name_H-M   'P 1'
#
loop_
_entity.id
_entity.type
_entity.pdbx_description
1 polymer ?
#
loop_
_entity_poly.entity_id
_entity_poly.type
_entity_poly.pdbx_seq_one_letter_code
_entity_poly.pdbx_strand_id
1 'polypeptide(L)' 'LALTALIYKEYPNKLISVSGILFMLGILFFSGSLYLLTYITANNIVGLDWIGAITPIGGLFFIVGWLCLSLGVKYK' A
#
# COMPACT_ATOMS: atom_id res chain seq x y z
N LEU A 1 -3.59 -3.69 -7.69
CA LEU A 1 -4.31 -2.65 -8.46
C LEU A 1 -5.10 -3.22 -9.64
N ALA A 2 -4.48 -3.96 -10.57
CA ALA A 2 -5.24 -4.61 -11.67
C ALA A 2 -6.33 -5.56 -11.13
N LEU A 3 -5.97 -6.44 -10.18
CA LEU A 3 -6.91 -7.34 -9.52
C LEU A 3 -8.08 -6.59 -8.85
N THR A 4 -7.78 -5.55 -8.06
CA THR A 4 -8.82 -4.75 -7.39
C THR A 4 -9.73 -4.03 -8.38
N ALA A 5 -9.19 -3.57 -9.51
CA ALA A 5 -9.99 -2.93 -10.57
C ALA A 5 -10.90 -3.94 -11.29
N LEU A 6 -10.40 -5.15 -11.58
CA LEU A 6 -11.21 -6.23 -12.16
C LEU A 6 -12.34 -6.65 -11.21
N ILE A 7 -12.03 -6.82 -9.92
CA ILE A 7 -13.03 -7.16 -8.89
C ILE A 7 -14.06 -6.04 -8.73
N TYR A 8 -13.65 -4.78 -8.78
CA TYR A 8 -14.57 -3.63 -8.72
C TYR A 8 -15.55 -3.59 -9.89
N LYS A 9 -15.11 -4.01 -11.08
CA LYS A 9 -15.98 -4.08 -12.27
C LYS A 9 -17.14 -5.07 -12.07
N GLU A 10 -16.88 -6.19 -11.40
CA GLU A 10 -17.88 -7.23 -11.10
C GLU A 10 -18.73 -6.88 -9.87
N TYR A 11 -18.12 -6.30 -8.83
CA TYR A 11 -18.75 -6.01 -7.55
C TYR A 11 -18.45 -4.57 -7.13
N PRO A 12 -19.13 -3.56 -7.69
CA PRO A 12 -18.84 -2.18 -7.37
C PRO A 12 -19.37 -1.82 -5.99
N ASN A 13 -18.49 -1.78 -4.99
CA ASN A 13 -18.82 -1.29 -3.66
C ASN A 13 -17.68 -0.49 -3.00
N LYS A 14 -18.04 0.26 -1.96
CA LYS A 14 -17.13 1.17 -1.27
C LYS A 14 -15.92 0.46 -0.68
N LEU A 15 -16.07 -0.76 -0.16
CA LEU A 15 -14.97 -1.54 0.42
C LEU A 15 -13.93 -1.89 -0.64
N ILE A 16 -14.35 -2.28 -1.84
CA ILE A 16 -13.44 -2.57 -2.95
C ILE A 16 -12.75 -1.29 -3.44
N SER A 17 -13.45 -0.15 -3.55
CA SER A 17 -12.80 1.13 -3.87
C SER A 17 -11.76 1.53 -2.82
N VAL A 18 -12.10 1.42 -1.54
CA VAL A 18 -11.18 1.73 -0.42
C VAL A 18 -9.97 0.80 -0.44
N SER A 19 -10.16 -0.48 -0.75
CA SER A 19 -9.03 -1.42 -0.89
C SER A 19 -8.02 -0.96 -1.95
N GLY A 20 -8.50 -0.48 -3.10
CA GLY A 20 -7.65 0.05 -4.17
C GLY A 20 -6.82 1.25 -3.72
N ILE A 21 -7.44 2.19 -2.99
CA ILE A 21 -6.74 3.35 -2.41
C ILE A 21 -5.68 2.91 -1.39
N LEU A 22 -6.03 1.97 -0.50
CA LEU A 22 -5.10 1.44 0.50
C LEU A 22 -3.92 0.72 -0.15
N PHE A 23 -4.11 -0.03 -1.24
CA PHE A 23 -3.01 -0.61 -1.99
C PHE A 23 -2.12 0.46 -2.63
N MET A 24 -2.68 1.53 -3.19
CA MET A 24 -1.89 2.64 -3.75
C MET A 24 -1.05 3.34 -2.67
N LEU A 25 -1.67 3.67 -1.53
CA LEU A 25 -0.95 4.27 -0.39
C LEU A 25 0.11 3.31 0.17
N GLY A 26 -0.22 2.01 0.28
CA GLY A 26 0.72 0.98 0.68
C GLY A 26 1.95 0.93 -0.22
N ILE A 27 1.77 0.94 -1.55
CA ILE A 27 2.88 0.98 -2.52
C ILE A 27 3.73 2.23 -2.31
N LEU A 28 3.09 3.40 -2.18
CA LEU A 28 3.80 4.67 -2.04
C LEU A 28 4.65 4.70 -0.76
N PHE A 29 4.07 4.35 0.40
CA PHE A 29 4.78 4.42 1.68
C PHE A 29 5.74 3.25 1.90
N PHE A 30 5.41 2.04 1.44
CA PHE A 30 6.26 0.87 1.59
C PHE A 30 7.42 0.91 0.60
N SER A 31 7.13 0.89 -0.71
CA SER A 31 8.19 0.83 -1.72
C SER A 31 8.93 2.15 -1.84
N GLY A 32 8.22 3.29 -1.72
CA GLY A 32 8.85 4.60 -1.77
C GLY A 32 9.85 4.83 -0.64
N SER A 33 9.54 4.41 0.59
CA SER A 33 10.49 4.51 1.72
C SER A 33 11.73 3.65 1.50
N LEU A 34 11.56 2.41 1.02
CA LEU A 34 12.70 1.52 0.73
C LEU A 34 13.58 2.06 -0.41
N TYR A 35 12.98 2.60 -1.47
CA TYR A 35 13.75 3.21 -2.57
C TYR A 35 14.51 4.44 -2.12
N LEU A 36 13.87 5.29 -1.30
CA LEU A 36 14.51 6.48 -0.76
C LEU A 36 15.65 6.11 0.19
N LEU A 37 15.43 5.15 1.09
CA LEU A 37 16.47 4.61 1.98
C LEU A 37 17.64 4.04 1.17
N THR A 38 17.36 3.25 0.13
CA THR A 38 18.38 2.69 -0.77
C THR A 38 19.18 3.80 -1.44
N TYR A 39 18.52 4.86 -1.93
CA TYR A 39 19.19 6.02 -2.53
C TYR A 39 20.09 6.74 -1.51
N ILE A 40 19.59 6.96 -0.29
CA ILE A 40 20.33 7.59 0.80
C ILE A 40 21.59 6.80 1.15
N THR A 41 21.45 5.49 1.36
CA THR A 41 22.57 4.61 1.70
C THR A 41 23.57 4.51 0.55
N ALA A 42 23.10 4.40 -0.70
CA ALA A 42 23.98 4.33 -1.87
C ALA A 42 24.79 5.63 -2.10
N ASN A 43 24.25 6.79 -1.72
CA ASN A 43 24.92 8.09 -1.83
C ASN A 43 25.62 8.54 -0.54
N ASN A 44 25.72 7.67 0.49
CA ASN A 44 26.31 7.97 1.80
C ASN A 44 25.72 9.23 2.49
N ILE A 45 24.42 9.46 2.33
CA ILE A 45 23.73 10.57 2.99
C ILE A 45 23.47 10.20 4.45
N VAL A 46 24.15 10.85 5.39
CA VAL A 46 24.05 10.53 6.82
C VAL A 46 22.83 11.21 7.46
N GLY A 47 22.11 10.50 8.33
CA GLY A 47 21.07 11.07 9.20
C GLY A 47 19.62 10.88 8.73
N LEU A 48 19.39 10.19 7.60
CA LEU A 48 18.05 9.94 7.05
C LEU A 48 17.61 8.47 7.08
N ASP A 49 18.33 7.59 7.79
CA ASP A 49 18.01 6.15 7.87
C ASP A 49 16.65 5.86 8.54
N TRP A 50 16.14 6.81 9.32
CA TRP A 50 14.83 6.72 9.97
C TRP A 50 13.67 6.62 8.96
N ILE A 51 13.88 6.95 7.69
CA ILE A 51 12.89 6.77 6.61
C ILE A 51 12.43 5.30 6.51
N GLY A 52 13.29 4.34 6.87
CA GLY A 52 12.89 2.94 6.98
C GLY A 52 11.75 2.68 7.97
N ALA A 53 11.57 3.54 8.98
CA ALA A 53 10.45 3.45 9.92
C ALA A 53 9.09 3.81 9.30
N ILE A 54 9.06 4.35 8.07
CA ILE A 54 7.82 4.60 7.31
C ILE A 54 7.31 3.30 6.67
N THR A 55 8.19 2.33 6.39
CA THR A 55 7.83 1.07 5.73
C THR A 55 6.72 0.28 6.45
N PRO A 56 6.72 0.13 7.79
CA PRO A 56 5.61 -0.51 8.52
C PRO A 56 4.24 0.17 8.31
N ILE A 57 4.20 1.49 8.10
CA ILE A 57 2.96 2.23 7.81
C ILE A 57 2.39 1.80 6.45
N GLY A 58 3.26 1.69 5.45
CA GLY A 58 2.88 1.12 4.14
C GLY A 58 2.40 -0.33 4.26
N GLY A 59 3.05 -1.13 5.10
CA GLY A 59 2.63 -2.49 5.42
C GLY A 59 1.24 -2.56 6.05
N LEU A 60 0.92 -1.63 6.97
CA LEU A 60 -0.41 -1.53 7.56
C LEU A 60 -1.48 -1.22 6.52
N PHE A 61 -1.22 -0.30 5.58
CA PHE A 61 -2.14 -0.05 4.46
C PHE A 61 -2.35 -1.29 3.60
N PHE A 62 -1.31 -2.09 3.35
CA PHE A 62 -1.48 -3.36 2.65
C PHE A 62 -2.37 -4.35 3.41
N ILE A 63 -2.16 -4.51 4.72
CA ILE A 63 -2.98 -5.39 5.55
C ILE A 63 -4.45 -4.95 5.51
N VAL A 64 -4.73 -3.67 5.79
CA VAL A 64 -6.10 -3.15 5.78
C VAL A 64 -6.70 -3.22 4.37
N GLY A 65 -5.90 -3.00 3.32
CA GLY A 65 -6.33 -3.13 1.93
C GLY A 65 -6.83 -4.53 1.60
N TRP A 66 -6.11 -5.57 2.00
CA TRP A 66 -6.54 -6.96 1.83
C TRP A 66 -7.79 -7.30 2.65
N LEU A 67 -7.89 -6.79 3.88
CA LEU A 67 -9.10 -6.95 4.70
C LEU A 67 -10.32 -6.30 4.02
N CYS A 68 -10.19 -5.06 3.55
CA CYS A 68 -11.26 -4.38 2.82
C CYS A 68 -11.66 -5.11 1.54
N LEU A 69 -10.69 -5.63 0.77
CA LEU A 69 -10.98 -6.38 -0.46
C LEU A 69 -11.74 -7.68 -0.15
N SER A 70 -11.30 -8.44 0.85
CA SER A 70 -11.94 -9.71 1.22
C SER A 70 -13.35 -9.51 1.78
N LEU A 71 -13.54 -8.52 2.66
CA LEU A 71 -14.87 -8.15 3.17
C LEU A 71 -15.76 -7.61 2.05
N GLY A 72 -15.23 -6.77 1.16
CA GLY A 72 -15.97 -6.23 0.01
C GLY A 72 -16.45 -7.30 -0.97
N VAL A 73 -15.71 -8.39 -1.14
CA VAL A 73 -16.15 -9.54 -1.94
C VAL A 73 -17.16 -10.42 -1.18
N LYS A 74 -17.11 -10.46 0.15
CA LYS A 74 -18.01 -11.26 0.99
C LYS A 74 -19.38 -10.60 1.20
N TYR A 75 -19.40 -9.28 1.38
CA TYR A 75 -20.61 -8.47 1.63
C TYR A 75 -21.11 -7.78 0.35
N LYS A 76 -21.16 -8.53 -0.76
CA LYS A 76 -21.65 -8.03 -2.06
C LYS A 76 -23.00 -7.34 -1.93
#